data_AF-A0A316AZX9-F1
#
_entry.id   AF-A0A316AZX9-F1
#
_cell.length_a   1.000
_cell.length_b   1.000
_cell.length_c   1.000
_cell.angle_alpha   90.00
_cell.angle_beta   90.00
_cell.angle_gamma   90.00
#
_symmetry.space_group_name_H-M   'P 1'
#
loop_
_entity.id
_entity.type
_entity.pdbx_description
1 polymer ?
#
loop_
_entity_poly.entity_id
_entity_poly.type
_entity_poly.pdbx_seq_one_letter_code
_entity_poly.pdbx_strand_id
1 'polypeptide(L)'
;MKQDEYDERPNLYIGFHGCDRSVGQKLLNNPDEIKISDHSYEWLGYGFYVWENNYERAFEWAQSRKMIEKPFVLGVVKLTMKSL
;
A
#
# COMPACT_ATOMS: atom_id res chain seq x y z
N MET A 1 6.10 12.64 35.00
CA MET A 1 5.08 12.59 33.93
C MET A 1 5.80 11.98 32.74
N LYS A 2 5.49 10.73 32.39
CA LYS A 2 6.20 10.00 31.32
C LYS A 2 5.87 10.71 30.00
N GLN A 3 6.90 11.16 29.29
CA GLN A 3 6.76 11.63 27.91
C GLN A 3 6.65 10.37 27.06
N ASP A 4 5.57 10.25 26.30
CA ASP A 4 5.25 9.07 25.52
C ASP A 4 6.31 8.81 24.44
N GLU A 5 6.94 7.65 24.56
CA GLU A 5 7.94 7.04 23.67
C GLU A 5 7.26 6.53 22.38
N TYR A 6 6.54 7.41 21.70
CA TYR A 6 6.10 7.20 20.32
C TYR A 6 6.77 8.27 19.46
N ASP A 7 8.12 8.18 19.44
CA ASP A 7 8.94 8.84 18.44
C ASP A 7 8.36 8.51 17.06
N GLU A 8 7.79 9.54 16.43
CA GLU A 8 7.60 9.56 14.99
C GLU A 8 8.86 8.98 14.36
N ARG A 9 8.71 7.94 13.53
CA ARG A 9 9.81 7.47 12.68
C ARG A 9 9.72 8.30 11.40
N PRO A 10 10.35 9.49 11.30
CA PRO A 10 10.16 10.44 10.18
C PRO A 10 10.55 9.88 8.80
N ASN A 11 10.99 8.62 8.76
CA ASN A 11 11.56 7.94 7.62
C ASN A 11 10.84 6.64 7.28
N LEU A 12 9.77 6.27 8.00
CA LEU A 12 9.04 5.01 7.81
C LEU A 12 7.57 5.29 7.50
N TYR A 13 7.15 4.94 6.30
CA TYR A 13 5.75 4.98 5.89
C TYR A 13 5.21 3.54 5.81
N ILE A 14 4.03 3.33 6.39
CA ILE A 14 3.31 2.05 6.34
C ILE A 14 1.99 2.28 5.61
N GLY A 15 1.75 1.50 4.57
CA GLY A 15 0.53 1.54 3.80
C GLY A 15 -0.02 0.15 3.48
N PHE A 16 -1.25 0.10 3.00
CA PHE A 16 -1.96 -1.13 2.67
C PHE A 16 -2.53 -1.06 1.26
N HIS A 17 -2.18 -2.03 0.42
CA HIS A 17 -2.68 -2.14 -0.96
C HIS A 17 -3.76 -3.22 -1.05
N GLY A 18 -4.99 -2.81 -1.33
CA GLY A 18 -6.09 -3.73 -1.62
C GLY A 18 -5.98 -4.28 -3.03
N CYS A 19 -5.99 -5.60 -3.20
CA CYS A 19 -5.84 -6.27 -4.49
C CYS A 19 -6.54 -7.64 -4.51
N ASP A 20 -6.47 -8.33 -5.65
CA ASP A 20 -6.81 -9.75 -5.70
C ASP A 20 -5.71 -10.61 -5.05
N ARG A 21 -6.09 -11.70 -4.40
CA ARG A 21 -5.17 -12.65 -3.74
C ARG A 21 -4.07 -13.15 -4.67
N SER A 22 -4.37 -13.40 -5.94
CA SER A 22 -3.37 -13.83 -6.92
C SER A 22 -2.28 -12.78 -7.13
N VAL A 23 -2.67 -11.50 -7.23
CA VAL A 23 -1.76 -10.35 -7.37
C VAL A 23 -0.94 -10.18 -6.10
N GLY A 24 -1.58 -10.18 -4.93
CA GLY A 24 -0.89 -10.05 -3.64
C GLY A 24 0.14 -11.16 -3.41
N GLN A 25 -0.22 -12.41 -3.71
CA GLN A 25 0.69 -13.54 -3.59
C GLN A 25 1.88 -13.46 -4.57
N LYS A 26 1.63 -12.97 -5.80
CA LYS A 26 2.70 -12.75 -6.78
C LYS A 26 3.71 -11.71 -6.27
N LEU A 27 3.22 -10.58 -5.75
CA LEU A 27 4.07 -9.51 -5.21
C LEU A 27 4.84 -9.94 -3.94
N LEU A 28 4.24 -10.75 -3.08
CA LEU A 28 4.96 -11.30 -1.92
C LEU A 28 6.15 -12.18 -2.32
N ASN A 29 6.03 -12.91 -3.43
CA ASN A 29 7.09 -13.78 -3.93
C ASN A 29 8.09 -13.04 -4.84
N ASN A 30 7.66 -11.95 -5.49
CA ASN A 30 8.45 -11.17 -6.46
C ASN A 30 8.17 -9.67 -6.25
N PRO A 31 8.73 -9.05 -5.20
CA PRO A 31 8.38 -7.69 -4.80
C PRO A 31 8.78 -6.61 -5.81
N ASP A 32 9.69 -6.91 -6.73
CA ASP A 32 10.13 -5.98 -7.79
C ASP A 32 9.19 -5.98 -9.02
N GLU A 33 8.28 -6.95 -9.14
CA GLU A 33 7.34 -7.05 -10.26
C GLU A 33 6.04 -6.26 -10.04
N ILE A 34 6.17 -5.00 -9.65
CA ILE A 34 5.04 -4.12 -9.40
C ILE A 34 4.47 -3.60 -10.72
N LYS A 35 3.18 -3.83 -10.94
CA LYS A 35 2.44 -3.15 -12.01
C LYS A 35 2.12 -1.73 -11.57
N ILE A 36 2.71 -0.76 -12.25
CA ILE A 36 2.40 0.67 -12.09
C ILE A 36 1.16 0.99 -12.93
N SER A 37 0.21 1.72 -12.35
CA SER A 37 -0.91 2.27 -13.11
C SER A 37 -0.46 3.50 -13.89
N ASP A 38 -0.84 3.58 -15.15
CA ASP A 38 -0.36 4.58 -16.12
C ASP A 38 -1.50 5.22 -16.92
N HIS A 39 -2.70 5.29 -16.35
CA HIS A 39 -3.88 5.78 -17.07
C HIS A 39 -4.01 7.31 -16.98
N SER A 40 -4.22 7.98 -18.11
CA SER A 40 -4.26 9.46 -18.20
C SER A 40 -5.37 10.13 -17.40
N TYR A 41 -6.38 9.38 -16.94
CA TYR A 41 -7.49 9.88 -16.12
C TYR A 41 -7.26 9.71 -14.61
N GLU A 42 -6.07 9.29 -14.19
CA GLU A 42 -5.72 9.14 -12.77
C GLU A 42 -5.34 10.48 -12.15
N TRP A 43 -6.25 11.02 -11.35
CA TRP A 43 -6.10 12.29 -10.63
C TRP A 43 -4.90 12.38 -9.68
N LEU A 44 -4.33 11.24 -9.25
CA LEU A 44 -3.13 11.19 -8.40
C LEU A 44 -1.84 10.96 -9.21
N GLY A 45 -1.94 10.90 -10.54
CA GLY A 45 -0.84 10.56 -11.44
C GLY A 45 -0.44 9.09 -11.39
N TYR A 46 0.46 8.68 -12.29
CA TYR A 46 0.85 7.28 -12.44
C TYR A 46 1.53 6.73 -11.18
N GLY A 47 1.18 5.51 -10.78
CA GLY A 47 1.76 4.96 -9.56
C GLY A 47 1.21 3.62 -9.07
N PHE A 48 1.75 3.22 -7.92
CA PHE A 48 1.26 2.14 -7.09
C PHE A 48 0.64 2.74 -5.81
N TYR A 49 -0.64 2.49 -5.59
CA TYR A 49 -1.40 3.18 -4.56
C TYR A 49 -1.57 2.35 -3.30
N VAL A 50 -1.42 3.00 -2.15
CA VAL A 50 -1.61 2.41 -0.83
C VAL A 50 -2.52 3.30 0.02
N TRP A 51 -3.25 2.68 0.93
CA TRP A 51 -3.93 3.37 2.02
C TRP A 51 -2.96 3.50 3.20
N GLU A 52 -2.52 4.71 3.49
CA GLU A 52 -1.61 4.98 4.61
C GLU A 52 -2.28 4.65 5.95
N ASN A 53 -1.63 3.79 6.74
CA ASN A 53 -2.04 3.38 8.07
C ASN A 53 -3.52 2.93 8.19
N ASN A 54 -4.13 2.40 7.12
CA ASN A 54 -5.55 2.03 7.12
C ASN A 54 -5.81 0.72 6.36
N TYR A 55 -5.68 -0.40 7.06
CA TYR A 55 -5.97 -1.75 6.55
C TYR A 55 -7.44 -1.91 6.15
N GLU A 56 -8.36 -1.42 6.99
CA GLU A 56 -9.81 -1.61 6.79
C GLU A 56 -10.25 -1.00 5.46
N ARG A 57 -9.83 0.24 5.18
CA ARG A 57 -10.17 0.91 3.92
C ARG A 57 -9.54 0.23 2.70
N ALA A 58 -8.34 -0.34 2.83
CA ALA A 58 -7.75 -1.15 1.77
C ALA A 58 -8.57 -2.42 1.48
N PHE A 59 -9.05 -3.07 2.53
CA PHE A 59 -9.87 -4.27 2.40
C PHE A 59 -11.28 -3.96 1.87
N GLU A 60 -11.94 -2.91 2.37
CA GLU A 60 -13.20 -2.40 1.84
C GLU A 60 -13.10 -2.05 0.36
N TRP A 61 -12.02 -1.36 -0.04
CA TRP A 61 -11.76 -1.06 -1.43
C TRP A 61 -11.67 -2.34 -2.25
N ALA A 62 -10.91 -3.35 -1.79
CA ALA A 62 -10.77 -4.62 -2.51
C ALA A 62 -12.11 -5.36 -2.65
N GLN A 63 -12.93 -5.39 -1.60
CA GLN A 63 -14.27 -6.00 -1.62
C GLN A 63 -15.24 -5.26 -2.56
N SER A 64 -15.09 -3.94 -2.72
CA SER A 64 -15.98 -3.12 -3.56
C SER A 64 -15.75 -3.30 -5.07
N ARG A 65 -14.64 -3.92 -5.49
CA ARG A 65 -14.27 -4.06 -6.89
C ARG A 65 -14.79 -5.36 -7.49
N LYS A 66 -15.63 -5.23 -8.52
CA LYS A 66 -16.17 -6.37 -9.28
C LYS A 66 -15.10 -7.24 -9.97
N MET A 67 -13.92 -6.69 -10.25
CA MET A 67 -12.83 -7.39 -10.93
C MET A 67 -11.90 -8.16 -9.97
N ILE A 68 -12.12 -8.04 -8.66
CA ILE A 68 -11.37 -8.78 -7.63
C ILE A 68 -12.20 -9.98 -7.22
N GLU A 69 -11.68 -11.18 -7.45
CA GLU A 69 -12.39 -12.43 -7.11
C GLU A 69 -12.18 -12.79 -5.64
N LYS A 70 -10.95 -12.61 -5.14
CA LYS A 70 -10.55 -12.93 -3.76
C LYS A 70 -9.89 -11.72 -3.13
N PRO A 71 -10.63 -10.87 -2.40
CA PRO A 71 -10.09 -9.70 -1.73
C PRO A 71 -8.89 -10.05 -0.85
N PHE A 72 -7.81 -9.29 -1.02
CA PHE A 72 -6.55 -9.46 -0.30
C PHE A 72 -5.93 -8.09 -0.02
N VAL A 73 -5.17 -7.98 1.08
CA VAL A 73 -4.47 -6.76 1.44
C VAL A 73 -2.99 -7.06 1.61
N LEU A 74 -2.17 -6.33 0.87
CA LEU A 74 -0.71 -6.36 0.98
C LEU A 74 -0.24 -5.20 1.86
N GLY A 75 0.56 -5.50 2.89
CA GLY A 75 1.26 -4.49 3.68
C GLY A 75 2.48 -3.95 2.93
N VAL A 76 2.67 -2.64 2.96
CA VAL A 76 3.72 -1.93 2.22
C VAL A 76 4.50 -1.07 3.21
N VAL A 77 5.82 -1.23 3.19
CA VAL A 77 6.77 -0.52 4.05
C VAL A 77 7.69 0.28 3.16
N LYS A 78 7.66 1.61 3.27
CA LYS A 78 8.57 2.50 2.56
C LYS A 78 9.50 3.18 3.55
N LEU A 79 10.79 2.91 3.39
CA LEU A 79 11.85 3.63 4.07
C LEU A 79 12.30 4.80 3.20
N THR A 80 12.37 6.00 3.79
CA THR A 80 12.96 7.17 3.14
C THR A 80 14.28 7.49 3.83
N MET A 81 15.34 7.66 3.06
CA MET A 81 16.57 8.21 3.60
C MET A 81 16.48 9.73 3.54
N LYS A 82 16.90 10.42 4.60
CA LYS A 82 17.19 11.85 4.51
C LYS A 82 18.33 12.04 3.52
N SER A 83 18.17 12.92 2.54
CA SER A 83 19.33 13.41 1.79
C SER A 83 20.23 14.13 2.79
N LEU A 84 21.52 13.75 2.82
CA LEU A 84 22.55 14.48 3.55
C LEU A 84 22.73 15.88 2.97
#